data_AF-A0A1U9P6K1-F1
#
_entry.id   AF-A0A1U9P6K1-F1
#
_cell.length_a   1.000
_cell.length_b   1.000
_cell.length_c   1.000
_cell.angle_alpha   90.00
_cell.angle_beta   90.00
_cell.angle_gamma   90.00
#
_symmetry.space_group_name_H-M   'P 1'
#
loop_
_entity.id
_entity.type
_entity.pdbx_description
1 polymer ?
#
loop_
_entity_poly.entity_id
_entity_poly.type
_entity_poly.pdbx_seq_one_letter_code
_entity_poly.pdbx_strand_id
1 'polypeptide(L)'
;MDHRPRFPEQELTWTTGIHQVRTRLRFPLRATFHWSARSPLAVGLTFHQVGADDVTWVIGRDLLARGLRTLAGTGEVRIRPTAGPGRTAQVLLRLGAAPPYALFVLDRAGLASWLEKTWAAVPAGTEAERLDWAFFEGLLADRWGA
;
A
#
# COMPACT_ATOMS: atom_id res chain seq x y z
N MET A 1 24.63 -20.97 -13.04
CA MET A 1 23.73 -20.43 -14.08
C MET A 1 22.61 -19.73 -13.34
N ASP A 2 22.54 -18.41 -13.46
CA ASP A 2 21.54 -17.58 -12.79
C ASP A 2 20.19 -17.80 -13.46
N HIS A 3 19.32 -18.57 -12.80
CA HIS A 3 17.97 -18.85 -13.27
C HIS A 3 16.97 -17.87 -12.64
N ARG A 4 17.36 -16.61 -12.40
CA ARG A 4 16.36 -15.58 -12.08
C ARG A 4 15.45 -15.38 -13.28
N PRO A 5 14.15 -15.66 -13.16
CA PRO A 5 13.22 -15.36 -14.24
C PRO A 5 13.26 -13.86 -14.53
N ARG A 6 13.68 -13.52 -15.77
CA ARG A 6 13.84 -12.15 -16.24
C ARG A 6 12.48 -11.59 -16.60
N PHE A 7 11.72 -11.29 -15.57
CA PHE A 7 10.45 -10.63 -15.77
C PHE A 7 10.63 -9.13 -16.02
N PRO A 8 9.73 -8.48 -16.75
CA PRO A 8 9.81 -7.03 -16.93
C PRO A 8 9.78 -6.31 -15.58
N GLU A 9 10.76 -5.43 -15.35
CA GLU A 9 10.84 -4.54 -14.18
C GLU A 9 9.78 -3.44 -14.30
N GLN A 10 8.51 -3.83 -14.18
CA GLN A 10 7.43 -2.88 -14.26
C GLN A 10 7.29 -2.15 -12.94
N GLU A 11 7.37 -0.82 -13.01
CA GLU A 11 7.11 0.08 -11.91
C GLU A 11 5.86 0.89 -12.23
N LEU A 12 4.98 1.00 -11.24
CA LEU A 12 3.72 1.72 -11.35
C LEU A 12 3.68 2.79 -10.27
N THR A 13 3.43 4.03 -10.70
CA THR A 13 3.31 5.18 -9.82
C THR A 13 1.97 5.86 -10.03
N TRP A 14 1.28 6.23 -8.95
CA TRP A 14 0.07 7.02 -8.99
C TRP A 14 0.09 8.10 -7.91
N THR A 15 0.14 9.35 -8.35
CA THR A 15 0.04 10.53 -7.48
C THR A 15 -1.38 11.04 -7.48
N THR A 16 -1.93 11.28 -6.29
CA THR A 16 -3.30 11.78 -6.10
C THR A 16 -3.38 12.76 -4.94
N GLY A 17 -4.41 13.62 -4.97
CA GLY A 17 -4.83 14.37 -3.79
C GLY A 17 -5.53 13.45 -2.80
N ILE A 18 -5.21 13.61 -1.51
CA ILE A 18 -5.89 12.96 -0.39
C ILE A 18 -6.17 14.00 0.69
N HIS A 19 -6.96 13.62 1.70
CA HIS A 19 -7.21 14.48 2.85
C HIS A 19 -6.75 13.82 4.14
N GLN A 20 -5.87 14.50 4.89
CA GLN A 20 -5.60 14.12 6.27
C GLN A 20 -6.76 14.62 7.15
N VAL A 21 -7.32 13.73 7.95
CA VAL A 21 -8.36 14.07 8.92
C VAL A 21 -7.69 14.32 10.27
N ARG A 22 -7.83 15.54 10.79
CA ARG A 22 -7.41 15.89 12.16
C ARG A 22 -8.63 16.45 12.87
N THR A 23 -8.95 15.87 14.04
CA THR A 23 -10.18 16.17 14.80
C THR A 23 -11.45 16.11 13.93
N ARG A 24 -11.92 17.24 13.40
CA ARG A 24 -13.09 17.34 12.50
C ARG A 24 -12.77 18.02 11.16
N LEU A 25 -11.52 18.41 10.93
CA LEU A 25 -11.06 19.12 9.75
C LEU A 25 -10.37 18.18 8.76
N ARG A 26 -10.44 18.54 7.48
CA ARG A 26 -9.79 17.83 6.37
C ARG A 26 -8.75 18.75 5.75
N PHE A 27 -7.49 18.32 5.80
CA PHE A 27 -6.36 19.06 5.22
C PHE A 27 -5.94 18.36 3.92
N PRO A 28 -5.96 19.04 2.77
CA PRO A 28 -5.51 18.45 1.52
C PRO A 28 -4.00 18.23 1.55
N LEU A 29 -3.55 17.09 1.02
CA LEU A 29 -2.15 16.83 0.71
C LEU A 29 -2.04 15.97 -0.54
N ARG A 30 -0.85 15.91 -1.13
CA ARG A 30 -0.55 14.94 -2.19
C ARG A 30 0.03 13.68 -1.58
N ALA A 31 -0.31 12.54 -2.19
CA ALA A 31 0.34 11.28 -1.89
C ALA A 31 0.68 10.54 -3.18
N THR A 32 1.78 9.79 -3.14
CA THR A 32 2.26 8.98 -4.25
C THR A 32 2.27 7.52 -3.83
N PHE A 33 1.55 6.71 -4.60
CA PHE A 33 1.57 5.26 -4.52
C PHE A 33 2.61 4.75 -5.49
N HIS A 34 3.50 3.89 -5.03
CA HIS A 34 4.52 3.22 -5.81
C HIS A 34 4.41 1.71 -5.62
N TRP A 35 4.50 0.97 -6.72
CA TRP A 35 4.54 -0.48 -6.74
C TRP A 35 5.58 -0.95 -7.75
N SER A 36 6.29 -2.01 -7.41
CA SER A 36 7.31 -2.63 -8.27
C SER A 36 7.05 -4.12 -8.39
N ALA A 37 7.17 -4.67 -9.60
CA ALA A 37 7.07 -6.10 -9.84
C ALA A 37 8.16 -6.93 -9.11
N ARG A 38 9.23 -6.29 -8.63
CA ARG A 38 10.29 -6.90 -7.79
C ARG A 38 9.86 -7.10 -6.33
N SER A 39 8.87 -6.35 -5.87
CA SER A 39 8.28 -6.48 -4.53
C SER A 39 6.76 -6.48 -4.65
N PRO A 40 6.17 -7.50 -5.30
CA PRO A 40 4.78 -7.45 -5.75
C PRO A 40 3.77 -7.38 -4.61
N LEU A 41 4.16 -7.81 -3.40
CA LEU A 41 3.32 -7.80 -2.21
C LEU A 41 3.22 -6.42 -1.55
N ALA A 42 4.13 -5.50 -1.86
CA ALA A 42 4.28 -4.24 -1.16
C ALA A 42 3.88 -3.04 -2.03
N VAL A 43 3.23 -2.07 -1.40
CA VAL A 43 2.95 -0.76 -1.99
C VAL A 43 3.59 0.30 -1.10
N GLY A 44 4.48 1.11 -1.68
CA GLY A 44 4.99 2.32 -1.06
C GLY A 44 3.96 3.43 -1.17
N LEU A 45 3.62 4.07 -0.05
CA LEU A 45 2.74 5.22 0.03
C LEU A 45 3.51 6.39 0.65
N THR A 46 3.87 7.36 -0.18
CA THR A 46 4.59 8.56 0.22
C THR A 46 3.63 9.73 0.38
N PHE A 47 3.66 10.40 1.53
CA PHE A 47 2.89 11.61 1.80
C PHE A 47 3.76 12.84 1.59
N HIS A 48 3.31 13.78 0.76
CA HIS A 48 4.03 15.02 0.47
C HIS A 48 3.46 16.17 1.29
N GLN A 49 4.14 16.49 2.39
CA GLN A 49 3.73 17.54 3.32
C GLN A 49 4.37 18.87 2.95
N VAL A 50 3.62 19.97 3.03
CA VAL A 50 4.17 21.31 2.77
C VAL A 50 5.01 21.73 3.98
N GLY A 51 6.30 22.01 3.74
CA GLY A 51 7.23 22.49 4.78
C GLY A 51 7.75 21.41 5.73
N ALA A 52 7.63 20.13 5.36
CA ALA A 52 8.21 19.01 6.09
C ALA A 52 8.70 17.95 5.09
N ASP A 53 9.53 17.01 5.57
CA ASP A 53 10.02 15.92 4.75
C ASP A 53 8.92 14.92 4.37
N ASP A 54 9.10 14.29 3.23
CA ASP A 54 8.21 13.23 2.75
C ASP A 54 8.27 12.01 3.68
N VAL A 55 7.10 11.45 3.99
CA VAL A 55 6.99 10.25 4.83
C VAL A 55 6.47 9.08 4.00
N THR A 56 7.22 7.98 3.95
CA THR A 56 6.83 6.77 3.20
C THR A 56 6.42 5.62 4.11
N TRP A 57 5.26 5.04 3.83
CA TRP A 57 4.75 3.83 4.45
C TRP A 57 4.76 2.68 3.45
N VAL A 58 5.09 1.48 3.92
CA VAL A 58 4.96 0.26 3.12
C VAL A 58 3.74 -0.51 3.59
N ILE A 59 2.80 -0.75 2.68
CA ILE A 59 1.51 -1.39 2.98
C ILE A 59 1.31 -2.59 2.06
N GLY A 60 0.76 -3.68 2.60
CA GLY A 60 0.42 -4.86 1.80
C GLY A 60 -0.57 -4.52 0.68
N ARG A 61 -0.25 -4.93 -0.56
CA ARG A 61 -1.10 -4.77 -1.74
C ARG A 61 -2.48 -5.40 -1.51
N ASP A 62 -2.50 -6.59 -0.91
CA ASP A 62 -3.69 -7.34 -0.55
C ASP A 62 -4.51 -6.63 0.56
N LEU A 63 -3.84 -6.00 1.52
CA LEU A 63 -4.47 -5.23 2.59
C LEU A 63 -5.21 -4.02 2.00
N LEU A 64 -4.58 -3.27 1.08
CA LEU A 64 -5.24 -2.18 0.37
C LEU A 64 -6.47 -2.68 -0.40
N ALA A 65 -6.33 -3.78 -1.14
CA ALA A 65 -7.42 -4.36 -1.92
C ALA A 65 -8.60 -4.83 -1.05
N ARG A 66 -8.35 -5.49 0.09
CA ARG A 66 -9.41 -5.85 1.05
C ARG A 66 -10.08 -4.61 1.65
N GLY A 67 -9.28 -3.59 1.96
CA GLY A 67 -9.71 -2.29 2.48
C GLY A 67 -10.68 -1.52 1.59
N LEU A 68 -10.71 -1.83 0.28
CA LEU A 68 -11.72 -1.30 -0.63
C LEU A 68 -13.12 -1.88 -0.38
N ARG A 69 -13.22 -3.08 0.22
CA ARG A 69 -14.48 -3.83 0.33
C ARG A 69 -15.01 -3.91 1.76
N THR A 70 -14.11 -4.04 2.73
CA THR A 70 -14.46 -4.22 4.14
C THR A 70 -13.41 -3.60 5.04
N LEU A 71 -13.67 -3.58 6.36
CA LEU A 71 -12.64 -3.27 7.34
C LEU A 71 -11.53 -4.33 7.29
N ALA A 72 -10.30 -3.89 7.06
CA ALA A 72 -9.13 -4.73 6.99
C ALA A 72 -7.93 -4.11 7.74
N GLY A 73 -7.02 -4.99 8.17
CA GLY A 73 -5.78 -4.60 8.83
C GLY A 73 -5.81 -4.73 10.36
N THR A 74 -4.63 -4.96 10.92
CA THR A 74 -4.36 -5.12 12.35
C THR A 74 -3.10 -4.34 12.71
N GLY A 75 -2.96 -3.91 13.96
CA GLY A 75 -1.77 -3.18 14.41
C GLY A 75 -1.69 -1.77 13.82
N GLU A 76 -0.62 -1.46 13.10
CA GLU A 76 -0.28 -0.11 12.63
C GLU A 76 -1.17 0.39 11.49
N VAL A 77 -1.62 -0.50 10.60
CA VAL A 77 -2.39 -0.12 9.42
C VAL A 77 -3.81 -0.68 9.51
N ARG A 78 -4.81 0.20 9.38
CA ARG A 78 -6.21 -0.19 9.18
C ARG A 78 -6.79 0.58 8.01
N ILE A 79 -7.59 -0.10 7.21
CA ILE A 79 -8.23 0.48 6.03
C ILE A 79 -9.66 -0.01 5.92
N ARG A 80 -10.59 0.87 5.56
CA ARG A 80 -11.99 0.51 5.39
C ARG A 80 -12.69 1.42 4.39
N PRO A 81 -13.72 0.94 3.67
CA PRO A 81 -14.59 1.83 2.92
C PRO A 81 -15.36 2.75 3.87
N THR A 82 -15.70 3.95 3.40
CA THR A 82 -16.69 4.81 4.05
C THR A 82 -18.06 4.59 3.40
N ALA A 83 -19.13 4.86 4.16
CA ALA A 83 -20.47 4.90 3.59
C ALA A 83 -20.57 6.11 2.65
N GLY A 84 -20.97 5.88 1.40
CA GLY A 84 -21.15 6.91 0.38
C GLY A 84 -21.51 6.27 -0.97
N PRO A 85 -22.39 6.89 -1.77
CA PRO A 85 -22.80 6.33 -3.06
C PRO A 85 -21.72 6.49 -4.13
N GLY A 86 -21.60 5.47 -5.01
CA GLY A 86 -20.94 5.57 -6.31
C GLY A 86 -19.61 6.34 -6.36
N ARG A 87 -19.59 7.45 -7.13
CA ARG A 87 -18.40 8.28 -7.41
C ARG A 87 -17.86 9.08 -6.22
N THR A 88 -18.58 9.16 -5.11
CA THR A 88 -18.10 9.80 -3.88
C THR A 88 -17.66 8.79 -2.83
N ALA A 89 -17.59 7.51 -3.18
CA ALA A 89 -17.12 6.47 -2.27
C ALA A 89 -15.64 6.73 -1.91
N GLN A 90 -15.36 6.80 -0.61
CA GLN A 90 -14.03 7.04 -0.09
C GLN A 90 -13.53 5.81 0.67
N VAL A 91 -12.23 5.82 0.93
CA VAL A 91 -11.59 4.86 1.81
C VAL A 91 -10.93 5.64 2.94
N LEU A 92 -11.12 5.16 4.17
CA LEU A 92 -10.42 5.69 5.33
C LEU A 92 -9.22 4.79 5.63
N LEU A 93 -8.03 5.37 5.58
CA LEU A 93 -6.76 4.76 5.98
C LEU A 93 -6.32 5.32 7.33
N ARG A 94 -6.01 4.45 8.28
CA ARG A 94 -5.45 4.78 9.58
C ARG A 94 -4.04 4.21 9.69
N LEU A 95 -3.10 5.05 10.08
CA LEU A 95 -1.69 4.72 10.32
C LEU A 95 -1.34 5.04 11.77
N GLY A 96 -0.75 4.09 12.50
CA GLY A 96 -0.51 4.16 13.94
C GLY A 96 -1.41 3.21 14.72
N ALA A 97 -0.87 2.34 15.58
CA ALA A 97 -1.67 1.39 16.36
C ALA A 97 -2.51 2.02 17.47
N ALA A 98 -1.99 3.05 18.15
CA ALA A 98 -2.63 3.75 19.27
C ALA A 98 -2.71 5.26 19.04
N PRO A 99 -3.62 5.98 19.73
CA PRO A 99 -3.67 7.44 19.66
C PRO A 99 -2.38 8.10 20.19
N PRO A 100 -1.93 9.21 19.58
CA PRO A 100 -2.46 9.80 18.35
C PRO A 100 -2.04 8.99 17.11
N TYR A 101 -3.01 8.62 16.28
CA TYR A 101 -2.79 8.00 14.97
C TYR A 101 -3.18 8.97 13.85
N ALA A 102 -2.64 8.75 12.66
CA ALA A 102 -2.97 9.54 11.47
C ALA A 102 -4.17 8.92 10.73
N LEU A 103 -5.09 9.77 10.27
CA LEU A 103 -6.24 9.37 9.46
C LEU A 103 -6.17 10.06 8.11
N PHE A 104 -6.41 9.30 7.04
CA PHE A 104 -6.42 9.78 5.67
C PHE A 104 -7.66 9.29 4.94
N VAL A 105 -8.21 10.15 4.10
CA VAL A 105 -9.30 9.84 3.20
C VAL A 105 -8.79 9.88 1.77
N LEU A 106 -9.07 8.80 1.04
CA LEU A 106 -8.66 8.61 -0.34
C LEU A 106 -9.86 8.34 -1.24
N ASP A 107 -9.70 8.64 -2.53
CA ASP A 107 -10.66 8.23 -3.54
C ASP A 107 -10.62 6.71 -3.73
N ARG A 108 -11.77 6.05 -3.56
CA ARG A 108 -11.88 4.59 -3.68
C ARG A 108 -11.66 4.13 -5.11
N ALA A 109 -12.19 4.86 -6.09
CA ALA A 109 -12.16 4.47 -7.49
C ALA A 109 -10.74 4.53 -8.06
N GLY A 110 -10.00 5.60 -7.77
CA GLY A 110 -8.60 5.75 -8.14
C GLY A 110 -7.72 4.66 -7.54
N LEU A 111 -7.90 4.34 -6.25
CA LEU A 111 -7.13 3.27 -5.60
C LEU A 111 -7.47 1.89 -6.21
N ALA A 112 -8.75 1.62 -6.49
CA ALA A 112 -9.17 0.39 -7.15
C ALA A 112 -8.55 0.25 -8.55
N SER A 113 -8.68 1.29 -9.39
CA SER A 113 -8.15 1.28 -10.77
C SER A 113 -6.63 1.15 -10.80
N TRP A 114 -5.93 1.78 -9.87
CA TRP A 114 -4.48 1.63 -9.79
C TRP A 114 -4.08 0.22 -9.33
N LEU A 115 -4.75 -0.34 -8.31
CA LEU A 115 -4.50 -1.72 -7.87
C LEU A 115 -4.78 -2.74 -8.99
N GLU A 116 -5.83 -2.57 -9.79
CA GLU A 116 -6.11 -3.43 -10.95
C GLU A 116 -4.91 -3.51 -11.91
N LYS A 117 -4.22 -2.40 -12.16
CA LYS A 117 -2.99 -2.39 -12.97
C LYS A 117 -1.87 -3.22 -12.33
N THR A 118 -1.70 -3.13 -11.01
CA THR A 118 -0.70 -3.95 -10.29
C THR A 118 -1.02 -5.45 -10.37
N TRP A 119 -2.31 -5.82 -10.34
CA TRP A 119 -2.74 -7.22 -10.46
C TRP A 119 -2.66 -7.74 -11.89
N ALA A 120 -2.89 -6.88 -12.88
CA ALA A 120 -2.65 -7.21 -14.28
C ALA A 120 -1.15 -7.47 -14.55
N ALA A 121 -0.27 -6.74 -13.86
CA ALA A 121 1.18 -6.91 -13.97
C ALA A 121 1.69 -8.18 -13.27
N VAL A 122 1.22 -8.44 -12.05
CA VAL A 122 1.50 -9.67 -11.29
C VAL A 122 0.20 -10.15 -10.64
N PRO A 123 -0.47 -11.17 -11.22
CA PRO A 123 -1.70 -11.74 -10.68
C PRO A 123 -1.58 -12.25 -9.25
N ALA A 124 -2.72 -12.36 -8.58
CA ALA A 124 -2.77 -12.98 -7.26
C ALA A 124 -2.42 -14.46 -7.35
N GLY A 125 -1.58 -14.94 -6.44
CA GLY A 125 -1.09 -16.31 -6.39
C GLY A 125 0.21 -16.56 -7.16
N THR A 126 0.63 -15.63 -8.04
CA THR A 126 1.89 -15.78 -8.81
C THR A 126 3.04 -15.00 -8.17
N GLU A 127 2.84 -14.40 -7.00
CA GLU A 127 3.87 -13.58 -6.35
C GLU A 127 5.08 -14.41 -5.91
N ALA A 128 4.88 -15.68 -5.56
CA ALA A 128 5.96 -16.59 -5.13
C ALA A 128 7.05 -16.78 -6.19
N GLU A 129 6.70 -16.64 -7.48
CA GLU A 129 7.65 -16.73 -8.60
C GLU A 129 8.58 -15.51 -8.68
N ARG A 130 8.24 -14.43 -7.97
CA ARG A 130 8.91 -13.12 -7.99
C ARG A 130 9.64 -12.80 -6.70
N LEU A 131 9.39 -13.56 -5.64
CA LEU A 131 10.05 -13.36 -4.36
C LEU A 131 11.47 -13.92 -4.43
N ASP A 132 12.42 -13.15 -3.91
CA ASP A 132 13.78 -13.63 -3.70
C ASP A 132 13.80 -14.55 -2.47
N TRP A 133 13.55 -15.83 -2.68
CA TRP A 133 13.57 -16.83 -1.60
C TRP A 133 14.94 -16.94 -0.93
N ALA A 134 16.03 -16.67 -1.64
CA ALA A 134 17.37 -16.70 -1.05
C ALA A 134 17.57 -15.58 -0.02
N PHE A 135 16.95 -14.41 -0.22
CA PHE A 135 16.90 -13.36 0.80
C PHE A 135 16.16 -13.83 2.07
N PHE A 136 15.02 -14.51 1.92
CA PHE A 136 14.26 -15.03 3.06
C PHE A 136 14.96 -16.18 3.78
N GLU A 137 15.65 -17.07 3.06
CA GLU A 137 16.44 -18.14 3.65
C GLU A 137 17.59 -17.61 4.50
N GLY A 138 18.26 -16.54 4.06
CA GLY A 138 19.28 -15.85 4.87
C GLY A 138 18.71 -15.24 6.16
N LEU A 139 17.52 -14.63 6.09
CA LEU A 139 16.84 -14.02 7.24
C LEU A 139 16.38 -15.06 8.27
N LEU A 140 16.01 -16.26 7.83
CA LEU A 140 15.57 -17.36 8.70
C LEU A 140 16.75 -18.12 9.30
N ALA A 141 17.85 -18.29 8.55
CA ALA A 141 19.07 -18.93 9.04
C ALA A 141 19.71 -18.14 10.20
N ASP A 142 19.66 -16.80 10.15
CA ASP A 142 20.24 -15.93 11.18
C ASP A 142 19.47 -15.94 12.51
N ARG A 143 18.29 -16.57 12.57
CA ARG A 143 17.42 -16.62 13.77
C ARG A 143 17.32 -17.98 14.47
N TRP A 144 18.05 -19.00 14.01
CA TRP A 144 18.11 -20.30 14.71
C TRP A 144 19.51 -20.86 14.94
N GLY A 145 20.53 -19.99 14.90
CA GLY A 145 21.85 -20.30 15.46
C GLY A 145 21.97 -19.82 16.91
N ALA A 146 21.47 -20.61 17.86
CA ALA A 146 21.82 -20.54 19.28
C ALA A 146 21.85 -21.94 19.89
#